data_AF-A0A841SPI9-F1
#
_entry.id   AF-A0A841SPI9-F1
#
_cell.length_a   1.000
_cell.length_b   1.000
_cell.length_c   1.000
_cell.angle_alpha   90.00
_cell.angle_beta   90.00
_cell.angle_gamma   90.00
#
_symmetry.space_group_name_H-M   'P 1'
#
loop_
_entity.id
_entity.type
_entity.pdbx_description
1 polymer ?
#
loop_
_entity_poly.entity_id
_entity_poly.type
_entity_poly.pdbx_seq_one_letter_code
_entity_poly.pdbx_strand_id
1 'polypeptide(L)'
;MAYKPVAAETYWTIGWGHYGADVKQGMTITQAEAEAMLVKDLDKYEAYVNNSAYVPVAAQLTQNQFDTLVSFCYNCGAGNLKTLCAGRTAAEIAASIPKYKGQRPSLSRSGET
;
A
#
# COMPACT_ATOMS: atom_id res chain seq x y z
N MET A 1 14.36 11.49 7.78
CA MET A 1 15.37 11.60 6.71
C MET A 1 15.09 10.53 5.67
N ALA A 2 15.32 10.81 4.39
CA ALA A 2 15.21 9.83 3.32
C ALA A 2 16.23 8.68 3.49
N TYR A 3 15.84 7.45 3.16
CA TYR A 3 16.70 6.27 3.21
C TYR A 3 16.37 5.27 2.11
N LYS A 4 17.27 4.31 1.87
CA LYS A 4 17.05 3.15 0.99
C LYS A 4 17.01 1.87 1.82
N PRO A 5 15.85 1.19 1.94
CA PRO A 5 15.75 -0.13 2.56
C PRO A 5 16.71 -1.16 1.96
N VAL A 6 16.89 -1.16 0.63
CA VAL A 6 17.93 -1.93 -0.06
C VAL A 6 18.68 -1.03 -1.04
N ALA A 7 20.00 -1.21 -1.14
CA ALA A 7 20.85 -0.34 -1.97
C ALA A 7 20.45 -0.30 -3.45
N ALA A 8 19.84 -1.38 -3.94
CA ALA A 8 19.42 -1.55 -5.33
C ALA A 8 18.10 -0.81 -5.70
N GLU A 9 17.41 -0.20 -4.74
CA GLU A 9 16.19 0.56 -5.05
C GLU A 9 16.48 1.75 -5.97
N THR A 10 15.56 2.01 -6.90
CA THR A 10 15.64 3.12 -7.85
C THR A 10 15.47 4.46 -7.14
N TYR A 11 14.47 4.57 -6.27
CA TYR A 11 14.13 5.80 -5.55
C TYR A 11 14.47 5.71 -4.06
N TRP A 12 14.20 6.78 -3.33
CA TRP A 12 14.38 6.86 -1.88
C TRP A 12 13.03 6.78 -1.18
N THR A 13 13.03 6.27 0.05
CA THR A 13 11.87 6.23 0.94
C THR A 13 11.98 7.34 1.99
N ILE A 14 10.89 8.04 2.30
CA ILE A 14 10.82 9.03 3.38
C ILE A 14 9.46 8.99 4.11
N GLY A 15 9.42 9.55 5.32
CA GLY A 15 8.19 9.65 6.11
C GLY A 15 7.64 8.27 6.50
N TRP A 16 6.34 8.06 6.26
CA TRP A 16 5.63 6.81 6.59
C TRP A 16 5.71 5.72 5.51
N GLY A 17 6.64 5.85 4.56
CA GLY A 17 6.81 4.90 3.45
C GLY A 17 6.62 5.49 2.06
N HIS A 18 6.58 6.82 1.94
CA HIS A 18 6.50 7.50 0.65
C HIS A 18 7.77 7.20 -0.17
N TYR A 19 7.59 6.66 -1.38
CA TYR A 19 8.66 6.20 -2.27
C TYR A 19 8.42 6.73 -3.69
N GLY A 20 9.32 7.58 -4.19
CA GLY A 20 9.12 8.25 -5.47
C GLY A 20 10.34 9.01 -5.96
N ALA A 21 10.34 9.37 -7.25
CA ALA A 21 11.40 10.12 -7.92
C ALA A 21 11.63 11.52 -7.35
N ASP A 22 10.64 12.04 -6.65
CA ASP A 22 10.65 13.31 -5.92
C ASP A 22 11.41 13.22 -4.58
N VAL A 23 11.64 12.02 -4.05
CA VAL A 23 12.45 11.80 -2.83
C VAL A 23 13.93 11.70 -3.17
N LYS A 24 14.74 12.56 -2.55
CA LYS A 24 16.17 12.69 -2.81
C LYS A 24 17.01 12.32 -1.59
N GLN A 25 18.25 11.90 -1.85
CA GLN A 25 19.24 11.65 -0.80
C GLN A 25 19.40 12.87 0.11
N GLY A 26 19.43 12.65 1.42
CA GLY A 26 19.61 13.72 2.41
C GLY A 26 18.37 14.57 2.67
N MET A 27 17.24 14.33 1.98
CA MET A 27 15.99 15.03 2.25
C MET A 27 15.50 14.76 3.68
N THR A 28 15.07 15.82 4.34
CA THR A 28 14.41 15.78 5.65
C THR A 28 13.04 16.44 5.54
N ILE A 29 12.12 15.97 6.36
CA ILE A 29 10.75 16.48 6.44
C ILE A 29 10.33 16.51 7.90
N THR A 30 9.39 17.39 8.20
CA THR A 30 8.64 17.44 9.45
C THR A 30 7.63 16.30 9.53
N GLN A 31 7.09 16.05 10.72
CA GLN A 31 6.02 15.08 10.89
C GLN A 31 4.75 15.47 10.11
N ALA A 32 4.38 16.76 10.12
CA ALA A 32 3.21 17.25 9.39
C ALA A 32 3.34 17.03 7.87
N GLU A 33 4.54 17.20 7.31
CA GLU A 33 4.81 16.86 5.91
C GLU A 33 4.72 15.35 5.66
N ALA A 34 5.23 14.51 6.58
CA ALA A 34 5.09 13.06 6.47
C ALA A 34 3.62 12.60 6.51
N GLU A 35 2.80 13.21 7.36
CA GLU A 35 1.36 12.97 7.44
C GLU A 35 0.63 13.41 6.16
N ALA A 36 0.96 14.60 5.64
CA ALA A 36 0.40 15.08 4.38
C ALA A 36 0.77 14.18 3.19
N MET A 37 2.00 13.68 3.14
CA MET A 37 2.42 12.69 2.14
C MET A 37 1.63 11.39 2.28
N LEU A 38 1.46 10.88 3.51
CA LEU A 38 0.69 9.66 3.75
C LEU A 38 -0.76 9.81 3.27
N VAL A 39 -1.43 10.91 3.61
CA VAL A 39 -2.82 11.17 3.16
C VAL A 39 -2.90 11.15 1.64
N LYS A 40 -1.96 11.81 0.95
CA LYS A 40 -1.90 11.83 -0.51
C LYS A 40 -1.62 10.45 -1.11
N ASP A 41 -0.77 9.65 -0.49
CA ASP A 41 -0.48 8.30 -0.96
C ASP A 41 -1.69 7.38 -0.79
N LEU A 42 -2.48 7.56 0.27
CA LEU A 42 -3.69 6.78 0.54
C LEU A 42 -4.73 6.92 -0.57
N ASP A 43 -4.87 8.07 -1.23
CA ASP A 43 -5.79 8.27 -2.36
C ASP A 43 -5.67 7.16 -3.42
N LYS A 44 -4.43 6.78 -3.75
CA LYS A 44 -4.15 5.71 -4.72
C LYS A 44 -4.62 4.35 -4.21
N TYR A 45 -4.40 4.05 -2.93
CA TYR A 45 -4.73 2.74 -2.35
C TYR A 45 -6.22 2.59 -2.09
N GLU A 46 -6.89 3.66 -1.66
CA GLU A 46 -8.34 3.74 -1.56
C GLU A 46 -9.01 3.52 -2.91
N ALA A 47 -8.47 4.10 -3.98
CA ALA A 47 -8.98 3.87 -5.33
C ALA A 47 -8.92 2.38 -5.75
N TYR A 48 -7.87 1.64 -5.36
CA TYR A 48 -7.82 0.19 -5.60
C TYR A 48 -8.85 -0.58 -4.78
N VAL A 49 -9.06 -0.22 -3.50
CA VAL A 49 -10.04 -0.92 -2.65
C VAL A 49 -11.47 -0.65 -3.11
N ASN A 50 -11.76 0.56 -3.60
CA ASN A 50 -13.06 0.91 -4.18
C ASN A 50 -13.32 0.29 -5.56
N ASN A 51 -12.29 -0.24 -6.23
CA ASN A 51 -12.42 -0.82 -7.56
C ASN A 51 -12.83 -2.30 -7.49
N SER A 52 -14.01 -2.64 -8.03
CA SER A 52 -14.55 -3.99 -8.03
C SER A 52 -13.70 -5.01 -8.81
N ALA A 53 -12.83 -4.57 -9.73
CA ALA A 53 -11.85 -5.44 -10.39
C ALA A 53 -10.73 -5.93 -9.46
N TYR A 54 -10.53 -5.25 -8.33
CA TYR A 54 -9.58 -5.63 -7.28
C TYR A 54 -10.29 -6.22 -6.08
N VAL A 55 -11.38 -5.60 -5.65
CA VAL A 55 -12.16 -6.01 -4.48
C VAL A 55 -13.63 -6.18 -4.90
N PRO A 56 -14.04 -7.37 -5.36
CA PRO A 56 -15.42 -7.59 -5.84
C PRO A 56 -16.51 -7.30 -4.80
N VAL A 57 -16.16 -7.40 -3.51
CA VAL A 57 -17.06 -7.16 -2.37
C VAL A 57 -16.99 -5.72 -1.83
N ALA A 58 -16.34 -4.78 -2.53
CA ALA A 58 -16.08 -3.42 -2.04
C ALA A 58 -17.33 -2.71 -1.49
N ALA A 59 -18.46 -2.80 -2.20
CA ALA A 59 -19.72 -2.17 -1.81
C ALA A 59 -20.38 -2.77 -0.55
N GLN A 60 -19.86 -3.90 -0.05
CA GLN A 60 -20.40 -4.62 1.11
C GLN A 60 -19.50 -4.47 2.35
N LEU A 61 -18.38 -3.76 2.24
CA LEU A 61 -17.42 -3.60 3.33
C LEU A 61 -17.93 -2.59 4.36
N THR A 62 -17.72 -2.90 5.63
CA THR A 62 -17.73 -1.89 6.70
C THR A 62 -16.50 -0.99 6.60
N GLN A 63 -16.54 0.20 7.20
CA GLN A 63 -15.39 1.11 7.20
C GLN A 63 -14.11 0.44 7.73
N ASN A 64 -14.20 -0.30 8.84
CA ASN A 64 -13.04 -0.98 9.41
C ASN A 64 -12.44 -2.04 8.46
N GLN A 65 -13.29 -2.73 7.68
CA GLN A 65 -12.82 -3.70 6.67
C GLN A 65 -12.19 -2.98 5.48
N PHE A 66 -12.77 -1.86 5.06
CA PHE A 66 -12.19 -0.99 4.03
C PHE A 66 -10.80 -0.51 4.46
N ASP A 67 -10.68 0.10 5.65
CA ASP A 67 -9.40 0.59 6.19
C ASP A 67 -8.35 -0.52 6.32
N THR A 68 -8.79 -1.73 6.70
CA THR A 68 -7.91 -2.90 6.75
C THR A 68 -7.39 -3.25 5.36
N LEU A 69 -8.23 -3.21 4.32
CA LEU A 69 -7.81 -3.49 2.95
C LEU A 69 -6.95 -2.37 2.36
N VAL A 70 -7.20 -1.11 2.73
CA VAL A 70 -6.35 0.02 2.34
C VAL A 70 -4.96 -0.14 2.96
N SER A 71 -4.88 -0.43 4.25
CA SER A 71 -3.61 -0.72 4.95
C SER A 71 -2.89 -1.93 4.34
N PHE A 72 -3.62 -3.00 4.03
CA PHE A 72 -3.07 -4.15 3.32
C PHE A 72 -2.55 -3.76 1.93
N CYS A 73 -3.30 -2.96 1.18
CA CYS A 73 -2.88 -2.51 -0.14
C CYS A 73 -1.71 -1.54 -0.06
N TYR A 74 -1.59 -0.71 0.97
CA TYR A 74 -0.42 0.15 1.16
C TYR A 74 0.86 -0.68 1.35
N ASN A 75 0.80 -1.70 2.21
CA ASN A 75 1.98 -2.49 2.59
C ASN A 75 2.31 -3.62 1.60
N CYS A 76 1.29 -4.31 1.08
CA CYS A 76 1.44 -5.48 0.21
C CYS A 76 1.13 -5.15 -1.26
N GLY A 77 0.53 -3.99 -1.53
CA GLY A 77 0.25 -3.42 -2.86
C GLY A 77 -0.86 -4.11 -3.66
N ALA A 78 -1.28 -3.42 -4.73
CA ALA A 78 -2.52 -3.73 -5.47
C ALA A 78 -2.63 -5.14 -6.07
N GLY A 79 -1.54 -5.73 -6.59
CA GLY A 79 -1.56 -7.10 -7.11
C GLY A 79 -1.87 -8.16 -6.04
N ASN A 80 -1.31 -7.98 -4.84
CA ASN A 80 -1.63 -8.83 -3.69
C ASN A 80 -3.05 -8.57 -3.20
N LEU A 81 -3.53 -7.33 -3.21
CA LEU A 81 -4.91 -7.00 -2.86
C LEU A 81 -5.90 -7.74 -3.78
N LYS A 82 -5.68 -7.68 -5.09
CA LYS A 82 -6.49 -8.39 -6.08
C LYS A 82 -6.50 -9.89 -5.82
N THR A 83 -5.33 -10.47 -5.58
CA THR A 83 -5.18 -11.89 -5.25
C THR A 83 -5.85 -12.26 -3.93
N LEU A 84 -5.82 -11.37 -2.93
CA LEU A 84 -6.46 -11.54 -1.63
C LEU A 84 -7.99 -11.53 -1.75
N CYS A 85 -8.58 -10.77 -2.67
CA CYS A 85 -10.03 -10.61 -2.75
C CYS A 85 -10.70 -11.45 -3.86
N ALA A 86 -9.92 -12.01 -4.80
CA ALA A 86 -10.44 -12.79 -5.92
C ALA A 86 -11.28 -14.00 -5.45
N GLY A 87 -12.59 -13.96 -5.75
CA GLY A 87 -13.53 -15.04 -5.48
C GLY A 87 -13.80 -15.30 -3.99
N ARG A 88 -13.49 -14.34 -3.10
CA ARG A 88 -13.64 -14.50 -1.64
C ARG A 88 -14.70 -13.57 -1.06
N THR A 89 -15.41 -14.05 -0.05
CA THR A 89 -16.24 -13.27 0.85
C THR A 89 -15.37 -12.44 1.81
N ALA A 90 -15.97 -11.43 2.47
CA ALA A 90 -15.26 -10.63 3.47
C ALA A 90 -14.67 -11.46 4.62
N ALA A 91 -15.34 -12.55 5.03
CA ALA A 91 -14.84 -13.45 6.07
C ALA A 91 -13.62 -14.25 5.61
N GLU A 92 -13.63 -14.77 4.38
CA GLU A 92 -12.50 -15.52 3.81
C GLU A 92 -11.28 -14.65 3.52
N ILE A 93 -11.53 -13.39 3.14
CA ILE A 93 -10.50 -12.34 3.03
C ILE A 93 -9.82 -12.16 4.39
N ALA A 94 -10.59 -11.91 5.45
CA ALA A 94 -10.05 -11.71 6.80
C ALA A 94 -9.24 -12.91 7.28
N ALA A 95 -9.74 -14.14 7.06
CA ALA A 95 -9.01 -15.36 7.39
C ALA A 95 -7.72 -15.58 6.57
N SER A 96 -7.59 -14.91 5.42
CA SER A 96 -6.43 -15.05 4.52
C SER A 96 -5.36 -13.99 4.71
N ILE A 97 -5.66 -12.84 5.33
CA ILE A 97 -4.69 -11.76 5.61
C ILE A 97 -3.44 -12.27 6.34
N PRO A 98 -3.52 -13.15 7.38
CA PRO A 98 -2.33 -13.61 8.10
C PRO A 98 -1.29 -14.33 7.23
N LYS A 99 -1.67 -14.84 6.04
CA LYS A 99 -0.77 -15.52 5.10
C LYS A 99 0.26 -14.58 4.48
N TYR A 100 0.04 -13.26 4.54
CA TYR A 100 0.92 -12.24 4.00
C TYR A 100 1.90 -11.67 5.04
N LYS A 101 1.88 -12.20 6.27
CA LYS A 101 2.87 -11.85 7.30
C LYS A 101 4.28 -12.16 6.81
N GLY A 102 5.17 -11.17 6.90
CA GLY A 102 6.57 -11.32 6.51
C GLY A 102 6.89 -10.98 5.05
N GLN A 103 5.89 -10.63 4.23
CA GLN A 103 6.15 -9.93 2.98
C GLN A 103 6.61 -8.51 3.34
N ARG A 104 7.93 -8.33 3.46
CA ARG A 104 8.52 -6.99 3.49
C ARG A 104 8.05 -6.24 2.24
N PRO A 105 7.87 -4.91 2.29
CA PRO A 105 7.75 -4.11 1.09
C PRO A 105 9.04 -4.32 0.28
N SER A 106 9.05 -5.23 -0.68
CA SER A 106 10.05 -5.20 -1.72
C SER A 106 9.63 -4.06 -2.62
N LEU A 107 10.19 -2.87 -2.40
CA LEU A 107 9.95 -1.68 -3.21
C LEU A 107 10.47 -1.81 -4.66
N SER A 108 10.96 -2.99 -5.05
CA SER A 108 11.08 -3.38 -6.45
C SER A 108 9.73 -3.82 -7.03
N ARG A 109 8.81 -2.87 -7.25
CA ARG A 109 7.76 -3.08 -8.23
C ARG A 109 8.29 -2.62 -9.58
N SER A 110 8.73 -3.61 -10.35
CA SER A 110 9.06 -3.51 -11.76
C SER A 110 7.92 -2.85 -12.55
N GLY A 111 8.32 -2.08 -13.56
CA GLY A 111 7.51 -1.23 -14.43
C GLY A 111 6.14 -1.75 -14.81
N GLU A 112 5.19 -0.81 -14.80
CA GLU A 112 4.10 -0.78 -15.76
C GLU A 112 4.35 0.46 -16.62
N THR A 113 4.61 0.19 -17.91
CA THR A 113 4.62 1.14 -19.03
C THR A 113 3.27 1.81 -19.22
#